data_AF-A0A350IYX0-F1
#
_entry.id   AF-A0A350IYX0-F1
#
_cell.length_a   1.000
_cell.length_b   1.000
_cell.length_c   1.000
_cell.angle_alpha   90.00
_cell.angle_beta   90.00
_cell.angle_gamma   90.00
#
_symmetry.space_group_name_H-M   'P 1'
#
loop_
_entity.id
_entity.type
_entity.pdbx_description
1 polymer ?
#
loop_
_entity_poly.entity_id
_entity_poly.type
_entity_poly.pdbx_seq_one_letter_code
_entity_poly.pdbx_strand_id
1 'polypeptide(L)'
;MHMKQMQNNTLKEKAHWAFIFLYILWIFSNSLMNGNISSSTSGSITRQILAFLAFFGINPGYDVFHHFIRKLAHFLEYTLLGFLTSFSIFRRSLFSSEKLTWLTICILTPILDETLQLFVPGRCGSLTDSLLDMSGCVFGTLFLLMLRKLHFHFTQKKKGDNLPD
;
A
#
# COMPACT_ATOMS: atom_id res chain seq x y z
N MET A 1 25.78 -17.67 20.94
CA MET A 1 25.27 -16.31 20.67
C MET A 1 24.79 -16.16 19.21
N HIS A 2 25.63 -16.52 18.23
CA HIS A 2 25.33 -16.42 16.78
C HIS A 2 24.06 -17.17 16.32
N MET A 3 23.83 -18.41 16.80
CA MET A 3 22.64 -19.19 16.40
C MET A 3 21.31 -18.57 16.88
N LYS A 4 21.26 -18.01 18.10
CA LYS A 4 20.08 -17.30 18.61
C LYS A 4 19.76 -16.05 17.80
N GLN A 5 20.79 -15.35 17.33
CA GLN A 5 20.63 -14.14 16.51
C GLN A 5 20.11 -14.47 15.10
N MET A 6 20.59 -15.58 14.51
CA MET A 6 20.04 -16.09 13.25
C MET A 6 18.58 -16.50 13.40
N GLN A 7 18.21 -17.25 14.45
CA GLN A 7 16.82 -17.64 14.70
C GLN A 7 15.89 -16.43 14.88
N ASN A 8 16.30 -15.41 15.63
CA ASN A 8 15.52 -14.19 15.83
C ASN A 8 15.26 -13.42 14.52
N ASN A 9 16.23 -13.37 13.61
CA ASN A 9 16.05 -12.71 12.31
C ASN A 9 15.04 -13.48 11.44
N THR A 10 15.11 -14.82 11.43
CA THR A 10 14.13 -15.64 10.68
C THR A 10 12.71 -15.52 11.21
N LEU A 11 12.52 -15.41 12.53
CA LEU A 11 11.20 -15.20 13.14
C LEU A 11 10.61 -13.83 12.74
N LYS A 12 11.43 -12.77 12.77
CA LYS A 12 11.02 -11.43 12.32
C LYS A 12 10.65 -11.41 10.84
N GLU A 13 11.41 -12.08 9.98
CA GLU A 13 11.06 -12.22 8.57
C GLU A 13 9.70 -12.89 8.38
N LYS A 14 9.49 -14.05 9.03
CA LYS A 14 8.21 -14.77 8.98
C LYS A 14 7.05 -13.90 9.47
N ALA A 15 7.26 -13.12 10.52
CA ALA A 15 6.24 -12.20 11.04
C ALA A 15 5.86 -11.11 10.03
N HIS A 16 6.82 -10.50 9.32
CA HIS A 16 6.50 -9.51 8.29
C HIS A 16 5.72 -10.12 7.12
N TRP A 17 6.10 -11.32 6.66
CA TRP A 17 5.38 -12.01 5.59
C TRP A 17 3.97 -12.43 6.02
N ALA A 18 3.81 -12.89 7.26
CA ALA A 18 2.49 -13.16 7.83
C ALA A 18 1.63 -11.90 7.88
N PHE A 19 2.22 -10.76 8.26
CA PHE A 19 1.53 -9.48 8.26
C PHE A 19 1.10 -9.04 6.85
N ILE A 20 1.97 -9.16 5.84
CA ILE A 20 1.62 -8.86 4.44
C ILE A 20 0.47 -9.75 3.98
N PHE A 21 0.53 -11.05 4.29
CA PHE A 21 -0.54 -11.98 3.94
C PHE A 21 -1.89 -11.60 4.58
N LEU A 22 -1.90 -11.28 5.88
CA LEU A 22 -3.08 -10.80 6.58
C LEU A 22 -3.61 -9.48 5.98
N TYR A 23 -2.71 -8.59 5.57
CA TYR A 23 -3.07 -7.33 4.93
C TYR A 23 -3.71 -7.56 3.56
N ILE A 24 -3.22 -8.50 2.75
CA ILE A 24 -3.85 -8.90 1.48
C ILE A 24 -5.25 -9.47 1.73
N LEU A 25 -5.41 -10.34 2.73
CA LEU A 25 -6.73 -10.87 3.10
C LEU A 25 -7.70 -9.76 3.53
N TRP A 26 -7.19 -8.74 4.23
CA TRP A 26 -7.97 -7.58 4.61
C TRP A 26 -8.41 -6.74 3.39
N ILE A 27 -7.52 -6.51 2.41
CA ILE A 27 -7.87 -5.87 1.13
C ILE A 27 -8.99 -6.64 0.43
N PHE A 28 -8.83 -7.95 0.24
CA PHE A 28 -9.85 -8.77 -0.42
C PHE A 28 -11.18 -8.81 0.35
N SER A 29 -11.13 -8.79 1.67
CA SER A 29 -12.33 -8.69 2.51
C SER A 29 -13.06 -7.37 2.26
N ASN A 30 -12.34 -6.25 2.15
CA ASN A 30 -12.91 -4.94 1.83
C ASN A 30 -13.51 -4.90 0.42
N SER A 31 -12.87 -5.56 -0.55
CA SER A 31 -13.36 -5.65 -1.93
C SER A 31 -14.64 -6.48 -2.05
N LEU A 32 -14.74 -7.59 -1.32
CA LEU A 32 -15.92 -8.47 -1.26
C LEU A 32 -17.09 -7.88 -0.46
N MET A 33 -16.87 -6.86 0.37
CA MET A 33 -17.96 -6.18 1.07
C MET A 33 -18.90 -5.53 0.04
N ASN A 34 -20.22 -5.69 0.26
CA ASN A 34 -21.24 -5.12 -0.62
C ASN A 34 -20.98 -3.63 -0.88
N GLY A 35 -21.11 -3.19 -2.13
CA GLY A 35 -20.88 -1.80 -2.55
C GLY A 35 -21.55 -0.77 -1.64
N ASN A 36 -22.70 -1.10 -1.05
CA ASN A 36 -23.42 -0.23 -0.12
C ASN A 36 -22.65 0.03 1.20
N ILE A 37 -21.97 -0.98 1.75
CA ILE A 37 -21.24 -0.82 3.02
C ILE A 37 -19.91 -0.08 2.77
N SER A 38 -19.18 -0.45 1.72
CA SER A 38 -17.95 0.25 1.30
C SER A 38 -18.24 1.72 0.95
N SER A 39 -19.34 1.98 0.23
CA SER A 39 -19.79 3.34 -0.09
C SER A 39 -20.21 4.14 1.14
N SER A 40 -20.69 3.48 2.19
CA SER A 40 -21.02 4.14 3.46
C SER A 40 -19.78 4.63 4.20
N THR A 41 -18.72 3.81 4.29
CA THR A 41 -17.44 4.17 4.92
C THR A 41 -16.80 5.35 4.20
N SER A 42 -16.56 5.21 2.89
CA SER A 42 -16.02 6.31 2.06
C SER A 42 -16.97 7.51 2.07
N GLY A 43 -18.29 7.29 2.09
CA GLY A 43 -19.33 8.31 2.17
C GLY A 43 -19.26 9.14 3.44
N SER A 44 -18.95 8.53 4.58
CA SER A 44 -18.77 9.26 5.83
C SER A 44 -17.55 10.18 5.78
N ILE A 45 -16.42 9.69 5.25
CA ILE A 45 -15.19 10.48 5.06
C ILE A 45 -15.47 11.63 4.07
N THR A 46 -16.11 11.35 2.94
CA THR A 46 -16.52 12.34 1.94
C THR A 46 -17.41 13.41 2.57
N ARG A 47 -18.42 13.05 3.37
CA ARG A 47 -19.30 14.02 4.06
C ARG A 47 -18.53 14.90 5.03
N GLN A 48 -17.60 14.34 5.79
CA GLN A 48 -16.77 15.11 6.74
C GLN A 48 -15.89 16.14 6.01
N ILE A 49 -15.22 15.73 4.92
CA ILE A 49 -14.37 16.62 4.14
C ILE A 49 -15.21 17.67 3.41
N LEU A 50 -16.36 17.30 2.84
CA LEU A 50 -17.26 18.25 2.19
C LEU A 50 -17.82 19.28 3.18
N ALA A 51 -18.17 18.89 4.40
CA ALA A 51 -18.61 19.82 5.43
C ALA A 51 -17.50 20.84 5.78
N PHE A 52 -16.25 20.38 5.85
CA PHE A 52 -15.09 21.25 6.04
C PHE A 52 -14.85 22.18 4.85
N LEU A 53 -14.97 21.69 3.60
CA LEU A 53 -14.82 22.52 2.40
C LEU A 53 -15.95 23.54 2.24
N ALA A 54 -17.17 23.17 2.64
CA ALA A 54 -18.33 24.06 2.63
C ALA A 54 -18.14 25.25 3.57
N PHE A 55 -17.41 25.08 4.68
CA PHE A 55 -17.01 26.19 5.55
C PHE A 55 -16.18 27.26 4.81
N PHE A 56 -15.40 26.85 3.80
CA PHE A 56 -14.63 27.75 2.93
C PHE A 56 -15.37 28.14 1.64
N GLY A 57 -16.65 27.77 1.50
CA GLY A 57 -17.46 28.07 0.31
C GLY A 57 -17.17 27.19 -0.92
N ILE A 58 -16.45 26.08 -0.75
CA ILE A 58 -16.11 25.16 -1.85
C ILE A 58 -17.07 23.97 -1.84
N ASN A 59 -17.79 23.74 -2.95
CA ASN A 59 -18.68 22.58 -3.10
C ASN A 59 -18.41 21.85 -4.43
N PRO A 60 -17.54 20.82 -4.44
CA PRO A 60 -17.18 20.08 -5.65
C PRO A 60 -18.23 19.04 -6.09
N GLY A 61 -19.37 18.92 -5.41
CA GLY A 61 -20.39 17.91 -5.66
C GLY A 61 -20.08 16.57 -5.00
N TYR A 62 -21.10 15.93 -4.42
CA TYR A 62 -20.91 14.72 -3.60
C TYR A 62 -20.42 13.52 -4.41
N ASP A 63 -21.06 13.19 -5.54
CA ASP A 63 -20.79 11.94 -6.27
C ASP A 63 -19.37 11.90 -6.86
N VAL A 64 -18.94 13.01 -7.46
CA VAL A 64 -17.59 13.13 -8.02
C VAL A 64 -16.53 13.04 -6.92
N PHE A 65 -16.74 13.75 -5.82
CA PHE A 65 -15.79 13.76 -4.71
C PHE A 65 -15.76 12.43 -3.96
N HIS A 66 -16.90 11.77 -3.79
CA HIS A 66 -17.01 10.43 -3.21
C HIS A 66 -16.25 9.39 -4.04
N HIS A 67 -16.46 9.41 -5.36
CA HIS A 67 -15.73 8.53 -6.28
C HIS A 67 -14.22 8.78 -6.24
N PHE A 68 -13.80 10.04 -6.16
CA PHE A 68 -12.39 10.39 -5.99
C PHE A 68 -11.79 9.86 -4.68
N ILE A 69 -12.47 10.07 -3.54
CA ILE A 69 -12.03 9.57 -2.23
C ILE A 69 -11.93 8.04 -2.24
N ARG A 70 -12.88 7.35 -2.88
CA ARG A 70 -12.84 5.90 -3.02
C ARG A 70 -11.60 5.46 -3.81
N LYS A 71 -11.32 6.08 -4.95
CA LYS A 71 -10.11 5.77 -5.76
C LYS A 71 -8.81 6.06 -5.00
N LEU A 72 -8.79 7.14 -4.23
CA LEU A 72 -7.64 7.48 -3.40
C LEU A 72 -7.42 6.45 -2.29
N ALA A 73 -8.49 5.94 -1.67
CA ALA A 73 -8.39 4.90 -0.65
C ALA A 73 -7.73 3.63 -1.20
N HIS A 74 -8.21 3.11 -2.34
CA HIS A 74 -7.60 1.94 -2.99
C HIS A 74 -6.13 2.21 -3.35
N PHE A 75 -5.84 3.35 -4.00
CA PHE A 75 -4.45 3.73 -4.30
C PHE A 75 -3.53 3.73 -3.06
N LEU A 76 -4.02 4.20 -1.90
CA LEU A 76 -3.27 4.21 -0.65
C LEU A 76 -3.12 2.80 -0.06
N GLU A 77 -4.15 1.95 -0.15
CA GLU A 77 -4.10 0.54 0.29
C GLU A 77 -2.98 -0.21 -0.45
N TYR A 78 -2.91 -0.05 -1.76
CA TYR A 78 -1.88 -0.65 -2.61
C TYR A 78 -0.51 0.03 -2.48
N THR A 79 -0.49 1.34 -2.20
CA THR A 79 0.76 2.03 -1.80
C THR A 79 1.38 1.40 -0.57
N LEU A 80 0.58 1.11 0.45
CA LEU A 80 1.07 0.43 1.65
C LEU A 80 1.51 -1.01 1.35
N LEU A 81 0.77 -1.75 0.50
CA LEU A 81 1.16 -3.10 0.08
C LEU A 81 2.53 -3.11 -0.62
N GLY A 82 2.73 -2.20 -1.58
CA GLY A 82 4.01 -2.05 -2.30
C GLY A 82 5.16 -1.66 -1.38
N PHE A 83 4.92 -0.74 -0.44
CA PHE A 83 5.89 -0.36 0.59
C PHE A 83 6.31 -1.55 1.46
N LEU A 84 5.34 -2.28 2.04
CA LEU A 84 5.60 -3.39 2.95
C LEU A 84 6.31 -4.56 2.25
N THR A 85 5.89 -4.88 1.03
CA THR A 85 6.48 -5.94 0.20
C THR A 85 7.94 -5.59 -0.11
N SER A 86 8.19 -4.39 -0.63
CA SER A 86 9.55 -3.91 -0.93
C SER A 86 10.43 -3.84 0.32
N PHE A 87 9.87 -3.43 1.47
CA PHE A 87 10.59 -3.38 2.74
C PHE A 87 10.99 -4.76 3.25
N SER A 88 10.14 -5.78 3.04
CA SER A 88 10.42 -7.16 3.43
C SER A 88 11.44 -7.82 2.50
N ILE A 89 11.35 -7.54 1.20
CA ILE A 89 12.32 -7.98 0.19
C ILE A 89 13.71 -7.42 0.51
N PHE A 90 13.82 -6.10 0.70
CA PHE A 90 15.12 -5.45 0.93
C PHE A 90 15.82 -5.78 2.24
N ARG A 91 15.13 -6.41 3.20
CA ARG A 91 15.75 -6.91 4.44
C ARG A 91 16.31 -8.32 4.31
N ARG A 92 16.04 -9.01 3.19
CA ARG A 92 16.64 -10.30 2.88
C ARG A 92 17.90 -10.14 2.03
N SER A 93 18.81 -11.10 2.21
CA SER A 93 19.98 -11.33 1.35
C SER A 93 19.82 -12.60 0.50
N LEU A 94 18.67 -13.28 0.55
CA LEU A 94 18.60 -14.74 0.35
C LEU A 94 17.72 -15.26 -0.79
N PHE A 95 17.17 -14.43 -1.68
CA PHE A 95 16.39 -14.97 -2.81
C PHE A 95 16.78 -14.33 -4.14
N SER A 96 17.17 -15.15 -5.12
CA SER A 96 17.33 -14.74 -6.52
C SER A 96 15.99 -14.29 -7.15
N SER A 97 14.87 -14.59 -6.49
CA SER A 97 13.50 -14.37 -6.97
C SER A 97 12.81 -13.11 -6.43
N GLU A 98 13.53 -12.16 -5.82
CA GLU A 98 12.92 -10.93 -5.25
C GLU A 98 12.00 -10.20 -6.22
N LYS A 99 12.44 -10.08 -7.48
CA LYS A 99 11.63 -9.48 -8.56
C LYS A 99 10.35 -10.28 -8.79
N LEU A 100 10.44 -11.62 -8.83
CA LEU A 100 9.29 -12.48 -9.04
C LEU A 100 8.31 -12.36 -7.88
N THR A 101 8.78 -12.38 -6.63
CA THR A 101 7.93 -12.19 -5.44
C THR A 101 7.22 -10.84 -5.46
N TRP A 102 7.93 -9.76 -5.80
CA TRP A 102 7.32 -8.45 -5.95
C TRP A 102 6.26 -8.45 -7.04
N LEU A 103 6.56 -8.98 -8.24
CA LEU A 103 5.61 -9.05 -9.35
C LEU A 103 4.38 -9.86 -8.96
N THR A 104 4.56 -11.02 -8.34
CA THR A 104 3.45 -11.87 -7.89
C THR A 104 2.53 -11.12 -6.95
N ILE A 105 3.06 -10.41 -5.94
CA ILE A 105 2.21 -9.72 -4.95
C ILE A 105 1.65 -8.42 -5.53
N CYS A 106 2.50 -7.54 -6.06
CA CYS A 106 2.12 -6.19 -6.44
C CYS A 106 1.35 -6.10 -7.77
N ILE A 107 1.36 -7.15 -8.60
CA ILE A 107 0.57 -7.21 -9.83
C ILE A 107 -0.62 -8.16 -9.68
N LEU A 108 -0.44 -9.36 -9.12
CA LEU A 108 -1.59 -10.29 -9.02
C LEU A 108 -2.60 -9.83 -7.98
N THR A 109 -2.21 -9.21 -6.87
CA THR A 109 -3.17 -8.76 -5.87
C THR A 109 -4.16 -7.73 -6.44
N PRO A 110 -3.76 -6.66 -7.16
CA PRO A 110 -4.71 -5.76 -7.85
C PRO A 110 -5.60 -6.46 -8.89
N ILE A 111 -5.07 -7.44 -9.64
CA ILE A 111 -5.86 -8.17 -10.64
C ILE A 111 -6.90 -9.06 -9.97
N LEU A 112 -6.50 -9.78 -8.93
CA LEU A 112 -7.38 -10.65 -8.15
C LEU A 112 -8.46 -9.83 -7.44
N ASP A 113 -8.11 -8.66 -6.92
CA ASP A 113 -9.09 -7.77 -6.26
C ASP A 113 -10.18 -7.31 -7.23
N GLU A 114 -9.80 -6.84 -8.42
CA GLU A 114 -10.76 -6.46 -9.46
C GLU A 114 -11.61 -7.66 -9.90
N THR A 115 -11.01 -8.85 -9.96
CA THR A 115 -11.72 -10.09 -10.28
C THR A 115 -12.71 -10.47 -9.18
N LEU A 116 -12.34 -10.30 -7.91
CA LEU A 116 -13.23 -10.52 -6.77
C LEU A 116 -14.40 -9.52 -6.78
N GLN A 117 -14.13 -8.28 -7.15
CA GLN A 117 -15.12 -7.22 -7.28
C GLN A 117 -16.19 -7.54 -8.33
N LEU A 118 -15.85 -8.22 -9.43
CA LEU A 118 -16.81 -8.67 -10.45
C LEU A 118 -17.87 -9.64 -9.91
N PHE A 119 -17.60 -10.35 -8.82
CA PHE A 119 -18.58 -11.23 -8.19
C PHE A 119 -19.54 -10.49 -7.25
N VAL A 120 -19.36 -9.18 -7.03
CA VAL A 120 -20.25 -8.35 -6.20
C VAL A 120 -21.31 -7.69 -7.09
N PRO A 121 -22.62 -7.95 -6.88
CA PRO A 121 -23.68 -7.33 -7.66
C PRO A 121 -23.63 -5.81 -7.62
N GLY A 122 -23.76 -5.17 -8.78
CA GLY A 122 -23.75 -3.70 -8.90
C GLY A 122 -22.36 -3.06 -8.95
N ARG A 123 -21.28 -3.85 -9.00
CA ARG A 123 -19.93 -3.36 -9.33
C ARG A 123 -19.53 -3.81 -10.73
N CYS A 124 -18.95 -2.88 -11.50
CA CYS A 124 -18.33 -3.20 -12.78
C CYS A 124 -16.82 -3.16 -12.61
N GLY A 125 -16.17 -4.22 -13.09
CA GLY A 125 -14.72 -4.25 -13.07
C GLY A 125 -14.14 -3.26 -14.08
N SER A 126 -13.08 -2.55 -13.72
CA SER A 126 -12.40 -1.61 -14.60
C SER A 126 -10.90 -1.90 -14.65
N LEU A 127 -10.38 -2.15 -15.86
CA LEU A 127 -8.93 -2.24 -16.08
C LEU A 127 -8.19 -0.98 -15.61
N THR A 128 -8.86 0.17 -15.67
CA THR A 128 -8.26 1.44 -15.22
C THR A 128 -8.10 1.48 -13.70
N ASP A 129 -9.00 0.83 -12.96
CA ASP A 129 -8.95 0.80 -11.50
C ASP A 129 -7.83 -0.15 -11.04
N SER A 130 -7.72 -1.34 -11.64
CA SER A 130 -6.58 -2.24 -11.40
C SER A 130 -5.21 -1.61 -11.76
N LEU A 131 -5.14 -0.82 -12.84
CA LEU A 131 -3.91 -0.09 -13.19
C LEU A 131 -3.57 1.02 -12.18
N LEU A 132 -4.59 1.71 -11.65
CA LEU A 132 -4.39 2.71 -10.59
C LEU A 132 -3.81 2.06 -9.34
N ASP A 133 -4.32 0.89 -8.97
CA ASP A 133 -3.86 0.13 -7.80
C ASP A 133 -2.42 -0.38 -7.98
N MET A 134 -2.09 -0.89 -9.17
CA MET A 134 -0.70 -1.22 -9.51
C MET A 134 0.22 0.00 -9.42
N SER A 135 -0.25 1.17 -9.85
CA SER A 135 0.52 2.41 -9.72
C SER A 135 0.77 2.79 -8.25
N GLY A 136 -0.16 2.48 -7.36
CA GLY A 136 0.01 2.57 -5.91
C GLY A 136 1.16 1.69 -5.42
N CYS A 137 1.19 0.42 -5.80
CA CYS A 137 2.29 -0.49 -5.45
C CYS A 137 3.68 0.03 -5.89
N VAL A 138 3.76 0.58 -7.10
CA VAL A 138 4.98 1.21 -7.62
C VAL A 138 5.34 2.44 -6.79
N PHE A 139 4.37 3.31 -6.51
CA PHE A 139 4.57 4.51 -5.70
C PHE A 139 5.08 4.18 -4.29
N GLY A 140 4.50 3.19 -3.61
CA GLY A 140 4.97 2.74 -2.29
C GLY A 140 6.41 2.21 -2.31
N THR A 141 6.79 1.54 -3.40
CA THR A 141 8.16 1.06 -3.61
C THR A 141 9.14 2.22 -3.81
N LEU A 142 8.79 3.19 -4.65
CA LEU A 142 9.61 4.39 -4.89
C LEU A 142 9.74 5.23 -3.62
N PHE A 143 8.66 5.35 -2.84
CA PHE A 143 8.66 6.05 -1.57
C PHE A 143 9.65 5.44 -0.58
N LEU A 144 9.68 4.12 -0.46
CA LEU A 144 10.68 3.43 0.36
C LEU A 144 12.12 3.68 -0.12
N LEU A 145 12.36 3.64 -1.43
CA LEU A 145 13.68 3.91 -2.00
C LEU A 145 14.14 5.34 -1.71
N MET A 146 13.24 6.31 -1.80
CA MET A 146 13.50 7.71 -1.43
C MET A 146 13.90 7.83 0.05
N LEU A 147 13.14 7.20 0.96
CA LEU A 147 13.45 7.22 2.40
C LEU A 147 14.83 6.60 2.70
N ARG A 148 15.17 5.49 2.04
CA ARG A 148 16.48 4.84 2.20
C ARG A 148 17.61 5.73 1.70
N LYS A 149 17.45 6.36 0.54
CA LYS A 149 18.43 7.29 -0.03
C LYS A 149 18.64 8.50 0.88
N LEU A 150 17.56 9.07 1.40
CA LEU A 150 17.59 10.20 2.31
C LEU A 150 18.31 9.84 3.62
N HIS A 151 17.98 8.69 4.22
CA HIS A 151 18.63 8.18 5.42
C HIS A 151 20.14 7.94 5.20
N PHE A 152 20.53 7.35 4.07
CA PHE A 152 21.93 7.14 3.73
C PHE A 152 22.69 8.47 3.58
N HIS A 153 22.09 9.46 2.91
CA HIS A 153 22.69 10.79 2.75
C HIS A 153 22.93 11.49 4.08
N PHE A 154 21.95 11.47 4.99
CA PHE A 154 22.11 12.05 6.34
C PHE A 154 23.14 11.31 7.19
N THR A 155 23.22 9.98 7.08
CA THR A 155 24.19 9.18 7.84
C THR A 155 25.62 9.43 7.37
N GLN A 156 25.84 9.55 6.06
CA GLN A 156 27.15 9.83 5.48
C GLN A 156 27.64 11.25 5.81
N LYS A 157 26.76 12.25 5.75
CA LYS A 157 27.10 13.63 6.15
C LYS A 157 27.58 13.68 7.60
N LYS A 158 26.84 13.04 8.51
CA LYS A 158 27.23 12.94 9.93
C LYS A 158 28.57 12.23 10.14
N LYS A 159 28.95 11.28 9.27
CA LYS A 159 30.24 10.59 9.37
C LYS A 159 31.40 11.44 8.86
N GLY A 160 31.18 12.26 7.82
CA GLY A 160 32.16 13.22 7.31
C GLY A 160 32.48 14.35 8.29
N ASP A 161 31.46 14.84 8.99
CA ASP A 161 31.60 15.94 9.98
C ASP A 161 32.30 15.49 11.30
N ASN A 162 32.57 14.19 11.49
CA ASN A 162 33.18 13.62 12.71
C ASN A 162 34.62 13.09 12.49
N LEU A 163 35.27 13.38 11.37
CA LEU A 163 36.71 13.09 11.22
C LEU A 163 37.52 14.23 11.85
N PRO A 164 38.48 13.95 12.76
CA PRO A 164 39.44 14.96 13.21
C PRO A 164 40.35 15.38 12.04
N ASP A 165 40.62 16.69 11.96
CA ASP A 165 41.52 17.33 10.98
C ASP A 165 42.96 16.77 11.02
#